data_AF-A0A920DZC0-F1
#
_entry.id   AF-A0A920DZC0-F1
#
_cell.length_a   1.000
_cell.length_b   1.000
_cell.length_c   1.000
_cell.angle_alpha   90.00
_cell.angle_beta   90.00
_cell.angle_gamma   90.00
#
_symmetry.space_group_name_H-M   'P 1'
#
loop_
_entity.id
_entity.type
_entity.pdbx_description
1 polymer ?
#
loop_
_entity_poly.entity_id
_entity_poly.type
_entity_poly.pdbx_seq_one_letter_code
_entity_poly.pdbx_strand_id
1 'polypeptide(L)'
;MGTWNYKKGKILDAHYHNTFERKSYLTQEVVLVIEGSIVCNLYTTEGEFITSEEINKGQLIIQYQGVHEYEIKKDSKVLEIKNGPYFGPEKTEQE
;
A
#
# COMPACT_ATOMS: atom_id res chain seq x y z
N MET A 1 7.77 3.33 2.85
CA MET A 1 7.81 2.08 3.64
C MET A 1 9.19 1.44 3.48
N GLY A 2 9.66 0.65 4.44
CA GLY A 2 10.87 -0.17 4.29
C GLY A 2 10.66 -1.57 4.86
N THR A 3 11.43 -2.54 4.35
CA THR A 3 11.53 -3.89 4.91
C THR A 3 12.94 -4.11 5.46
N TRP A 4 13.06 -5.02 6.43
CA TRP A 4 14.34 -5.37 7.03
C TRP A 4 14.55 -6.88 6.96
N ASN A 5 15.81 -7.29 6.76
CA ASN A 5 16.21 -8.70 6.77
C ASN A 5 17.33 -8.89 7.80
N TYR A 6 16.97 -8.90 9.08
CA TYR A 6 17.91 -9.09 10.18
C TYR A 6 17.92 -10.54 10.67
N LYS A 7 19.06 -10.96 11.21
CA LYS A 7 19.18 -12.25 11.91
C LYS A 7 18.52 -12.18 13.29
N LYS A 8 18.02 -13.33 13.76
CA LYS A 8 17.43 -13.50 15.09
C LYS A 8 18.41 -12.98 16.16
N GLY A 9 17.89 -12.18 17.11
CA GLY A 9 18.67 -11.59 18.19
C GLY A 9 19.24 -10.20 17.90
N LYS A 10 19.10 -9.67 16.68
CA LYS A 10 19.45 -8.27 16.41
C LYS A 10 18.50 -7.34 17.17
N ILE A 11 19.05 -6.47 18.01
CA ILE A 11 18.37 -5.35 18.64
C ILE A 11 18.73 -4.08 17.86
N LEU A 12 17.72 -3.28 17.51
CA LEU A 12 17.89 -1.94 16.97
C LEU A 12 17.88 -0.95 18.13
N ASP A 13 18.77 0.04 18.08
CA ASP A 13 18.87 1.03 19.15
C ASP A 13 17.57 1.85 19.23
N ALA A 14 17.13 2.13 20.46
CA ALA A 14 16.00 3.01 20.70
C ALA A 14 16.33 4.41 20.16
N HIS A 15 15.41 4.97 19.36
CA HIS A 15 15.59 6.28 18.75
C HIS A 15 14.29 7.06 18.71
N TYR A 16 14.40 8.38 18.71
CA TYR A 16 13.28 9.29 18.43
C TYR A 16 13.25 9.61 16.94
N HIS A 17 12.05 9.83 16.40
CA HIS A 17 11.90 10.44 15.09
C HIS A 17 11.89 11.96 15.23
N ASN A 18 12.73 12.62 14.43
CA ASN A 18 12.69 14.07 14.33
C ASN A 18 11.40 14.53 13.62
N THR A 19 10.86 15.65 14.09
CA THR A 19 9.72 16.31 13.48
C THR A 19 10.18 17.24 12.37
N PHE A 20 9.57 17.12 11.19
CA PHE A 20 9.80 18.00 10.05
C PHE A 20 8.48 18.29 9.35
N GLU A 21 8.38 19.45 8.70
CA GLU A 21 7.33 19.66 7.71
C GLU A 21 7.54 18.67 6.55
N ARG A 22 6.48 17.95 6.17
CA ARG A 22 6.48 17.04 5.01
C ARG A 22 5.31 17.41 4.11
N LYS A 23 5.60 17.66 2.83
CA LYS A 23 4.57 17.81 1.80
C LYS A 23 4.42 16.48 1.08
N SER A 24 3.20 15.97 1.03
CA SER A 24 2.82 14.83 0.21
C SER A 24 1.84 15.34 -0.84
N TYR A 25 2.18 15.12 -2.11
CA TYR A 25 1.38 15.59 -3.25
C TYR A 25 0.56 14.47 -3.88
N LEU A 26 0.87 13.22 -3.54
CA LEU A 26 0.24 12.03 -4.07
C LEU A 26 0.00 11.03 -2.95
N THR A 27 -1.19 10.45 -2.94
CA THR A 27 -1.52 9.32 -2.09
C THR A 27 -0.92 8.06 -2.69
N GLN A 28 -0.20 7.35 -1.86
CA GLN A 28 0.44 6.06 -2.05
C GLN A 28 -0.26 5.10 -1.12
N GLU A 29 -0.48 3.90 -1.62
CA GLU A 29 -1.28 2.90 -0.93
C GLU A 29 -0.46 1.65 -0.65
N VAL A 30 -0.87 0.97 0.41
CA VAL A 30 -0.44 -0.36 0.75
C VAL A 30 -1.68 -1.12 1.18
N VAL A 31 -1.85 -2.32 0.65
CA VAL A 31 -2.85 -3.27 1.17
C VAL A 31 -2.17 -4.52 1.69
N LEU A 32 -2.61 -4.98 2.87
CA LEU A 32 -2.27 -6.27 3.46
C LEU A 32 -3.53 -7.13 3.52
N VAL A 33 -3.50 -8.30 2.91
CA VAL A 33 -4.63 -9.24 2.97
C VAL A 33 -4.55 -10.04 4.27
N ILE A 34 -5.45 -9.75 5.22
CA ILE A 34 -5.55 -10.45 6.51
C ILE A 34 -6.23 -11.81 6.33
N GLU A 35 -7.30 -11.83 5.53
CA GLU A 35 -8.06 -13.02 5.14
C GLU A 35 -8.54 -12.87 3.69
N GLY A 36 -8.74 -13.99 3.00
CA GLY A 36 -9.19 -13.98 1.61
C GLY A 36 -8.06 -13.86 0.58
N SER A 37 -8.40 -13.34 -0.60
CA SER A 37 -7.52 -13.14 -1.76
C SER A 37 -8.14 -12.08 -2.66
N ILE A 38 -7.28 -11.18 -3.15
CA ILE A 38 -7.63 -10.12 -4.10
C ILE A 38 -6.69 -10.20 -5.30
N VAL A 39 -7.11 -9.69 -6.45
CA VAL A 39 -6.23 -9.41 -7.58
C VAL A 39 -6.04 -7.91 -7.68
N CYS A 40 -4.79 -7.46 -7.75
CA CYS A 40 -4.44 -6.07 -8.02
C CYS A 40 -4.07 -5.96 -9.51
N ASN A 41 -4.91 -5.27 -10.27
CA ASN A 41 -4.60 -4.86 -11.64
C ASN A 41 -3.77 -3.58 -11.58
N LEU A 42 -2.63 -3.55 -12.27
CA LEU A 42 -1.67 -2.46 -12.24
C LEU A 42 -1.59 -1.81 -13.62
N TYR A 43 -1.58 -0.49 -13.62
CA TYR A 43 -1.57 0.35 -14.82
C TYR A 43 -0.48 1.42 -14.72
N THR A 44 -0.06 1.96 -15.86
CA THR A 44 0.83 3.12 -15.94
C THR A 44 0.14 4.37 -15.37
N THR A 45 0.88 5.47 -15.25
CA THR A 45 0.32 6.77 -14.85
C THR A 45 -0.65 7.35 -15.88
N GLU A 46 -0.58 6.86 -17.12
CA GLU A 46 -1.46 7.22 -18.23
C GLU A 46 -2.68 6.29 -18.34
N GLY A 47 -2.79 5.29 -17.45
CA GLY A 47 -3.90 4.34 -17.40
C GLY A 47 -3.76 3.13 -18.32
N GLU A 48 -2.57 2.86 -18.87
CA GLU A 48 -2.33 1.67 -19.70
C GLU A 48 -2.08 0.44 -18.82
N PHE A 49 -2.73 -0.68 -19.11
CA PHE A 49 -2.57 -1.92 -18.33
C PHE A 49 -1.14 -2.48 -18.42
N ILE A 50 -0.60 -2.90 -17.28
CA ILE A 50 0.74 -3.50 -17.15
C ILE A 50 0.62 -5.00 -16.83
N THR A 51 0.02 -5.34 -15.69
CA THR A 51 -0.06 -6.71 -15.17
C THR A 51 -1.14 -6.83 -14.10
N SER A 52 -1.45 -8.07 -13.71
CA SER A 52 -2.32 -8.42 -12.59
C SER A 52 -1.57 -9.31 -11.61
N GLU A 53 -1.66 -9.01 -10.32
CA GLU A 53 -1.01 -9.77 -9.26
C GLU A 53 -2.05 -10.27 -8.24
N GLU A 54 -2.06 -11.57 -7.95
CA GLU A 54 -2.90 -12.13 -6.89
C GLU A 54 -2.23 -11.98 -5.53
N ILE A 55 -2.92 -11.33 -4.59
CA ILE A 55 -2.46 -11.07 -3.23
C ILE A 55 -3.29 -11.91 -2.27
N ASN A 56 -2.66 -12.91 -1.66
CA ASN A 56 -3.26 -13.86 -0.76
C ASN A 56 -3.05 -13.49 0.71
N LYS A 57 -3.76 -14.18 1.61
CA LYS A 57 -3.57 -14.08 3.06
C LYS A 57 -2.10 -14.01 3.49
N GLY A 58 -1.75 -12.96 4.23
CA GLY A 58 -0.41 -12.70 4.75
C GLY A 58 0.52 -11.99 3.78
N GLN A 59 0.09 -11.73 2.55
CA GLN A 59 0.83 -10.96 1.56
C GLN A 59 0.35 -9.51 1.53
N LEU A 60 1.26 -8.63 1.13
CA LEU A 60 0.97 -7.23 0.88
C LEU A 60 1.48 -6.82 -0.49
N ILE A 61 0.92 -5.74 -1.02
CA ILE A 61 1.41 -5.02 -2.19
C ILE A 61 1.50 -3.53 -1.86
N ILE A 62 2.48 -2.86 -2.46
CA ILE A 62 2.78 -1.44 -2.24
C ILE A 62 2.58 -0.72 -3.57
N GLN A 63 1.63 0.20 -3.64
CA GLN A 63 1.37 1.06 -4.79
C GLN A 63 2.01 2.42 -4.56
N TYR A 64 3.24 2.57 -5.04
CA TYR A 64 3.99 3.82 -4.88
C TYR A 64 3.52 4.93 -5.83
N GLN A 65 3.18 4.57 -7.06
CA GLN A 65 2.68 5.45 -8.12
C GLN A 65 1.95 4.60 -9.18
N GLY A 66 1.16 5.26 -10.03
CA GLY A 66 0.38 4.62 -11.09
C GLY A 66 -1.07 4.43 -10.68
N VAL A 67 -1.83 3.79 -11.56
CA VAL A 67 -3.23 3.46 -11.32
C VAL A 67 -3.33 1.99 -10.94
N HIS A 68 -4.23 1.66 -10.05
CA HIS A 68 -4.49 0.29 -9.64
C HIS A 68 -5.98 0.05 -9.40
N GLU A 69 -6.42 -1.17 -9.63
CA GLU A 69 -7.78 -1.64 -9.40
C GLU A 69 -7.71 -2.95 -8.61
N TYR A 70 -8.61 -3.15 -7.66
CA TYR A 70 -8.71 -4.42 -6.93
C TYR A 70 -9.96 -5.21 -7.32
N GLU A 71 -9.76 -6.46 -7.69
CA GLU A 71 -10.83 -7.45 -7.82
C GLU A 71 -10.84 -8.36 -6.59
N ILE A 72 -11.98 -8.43 -5.88
CA ILE A 72 -12.15 -9.30 -4.72
C ILE A 72 -12.55 -10.71 -5.17
N LYS A 73 -11.60 -11.66 -5.23
CA LYS A 73 -11.86 -13.02 -5.75
C LYS A 73 -12.67 -13.91 -4.80
N LYS A 74 -12.60 -13.63 -3.50
CA LYS A 74 -13.36 -14.29 -2.42
C LYS A 74 -13.56 -13.31 -1.27
N ASP A 75 -14.49 -13.60 -0.37
CA ASP A 75 -14.68 -12.82 0.86
C ASP A 75 -13.33 -12.56 1.55
N SER A 76 -12.98 -11.29 1.65
CA SER A 76 -11.64 -10.85 2.02
C SER A 76 -11.70 -9.77 3.08
N LYS A 77 -10.72 -9.79 3.97
CA LYS A 77 -10.46 -8.73 4.95
C LYS A 77 -9.11 -8.14 4.64
N VAL A 78 -9.09 -6.87 4.24
CA VAL A 78 -7.90 -6.15 3.79
C VAL A 78 -7.64 -4.99 4.74
N LEU A 79 -6.40 -4.83 5.17
CA LEU A 79 -5.93 -3.62 5.85
C LEU A 79 -5.29 -2.70 4.81
N GLU A 80 -5.90 -1.54 4.60
CA GLU A 80 -5.39 -0.48 3.74
C GLU A 80 -4.64 0.56 4.57
N ILE A 81 -3.48 1.00 4.07
CA ILE A 81 -2.67 2.07 4.65
C ILE A 81 -2.34 3.06 3.53
N LYS A 82 -2.75 4.31 3.70
CA LYS A 82 -2.44 5.42 2.81
C LYS A 82 -1.48 6.39 3.49
N ASN A 83 -0.50 6.93 2.77
CA ASN A 83 0.26 8.07 3.29
C ASN A 83 -0.66 9.29 3.36
N GLY A 84 -0.63 9.99 4.50
CA GLY A 84 -1.34 11.24 4.63
C GLY A 84 -0.69 12.37 3.80
N PRO A 85 -1.31 13.56 3.81
CA PRO A 85 -2.49 13.92 4.61
C PRO A 85 -3.80 13.34 4.05
N TYR A 86 -4.69 12.89 4.94
CA TYR A 86 -6.03 12.42 4.57
C TYR A 86 -6.98 13.63 4.48
N PHE A 87 -7.54 13.89 3.30
CA PHE A 87 -8.43 15.03 3.06
C PHE A 87 -9.92 14.64 2.96
N GLY A 88 -10.25 13.38 3.25
CA GLY A 88 -11.59 12.80 3.02
C GLY A 88 -11.68 12.07 1.67
N PRO A 89 -12.64 11.14 1.51
CA PRO A 89 -12.71 10.25 0.35
C PRO A 89 -12.83 11.03 -0.98
N GLU A 90 -13.73 12.02 -1.02
CA GLU A 90 -14.01 12.86 -2.21
C GLU A 90 -12.80 13.64 -2.74
N LYS A 91 -11.77 13.87 -1.91
CA LYS A 91 -10.57 14.64 -2.30
C LYS A 91 -9.32 13.76 -2.47
N THR A 92 -9.37 12.53 -1.99
CA THR A 92 -8.19 11.66 -1.90
C THR A 92 -8.17 10.61 -3.02
N GLU A 93 -9.34 10.31 -3.60
CA GLU A 93 -9.52 9.30 -4.65
C GLU A 93 -10.25 9.92 -5.85
N GLN A 94 -9.89 9.49 -7.07
CA GLN A 94 -10.61 9.77 -8.31
C GLN A 94 -10.90 8.42 -8.96
N GLU A 95 -12.16 8.17 -9.32
CA GLU A 95 -12.62 6.98 -10.05
C GLU A 95 -12.44 7.14 -11.57
#